data_AF-G1K0U0-F1
#
_entry.id   AF-G1K0U0-F1
#
_cell.length_a   1.000
_cell.length_b   1.000
_cell.length_c   1.000
_cell.angle_alpha   90.00
_cell.angle_beta   90.00
_cell.angle_gamma   90.00
#
_symmetry.space_group_name_H-M   'P 1'
#
loop_
_entity.id
_entity.type
_entity.pdbx_description
1 polymer ?
#
loop_
_entity_poly.entity_id
_entity_poly.type
_entity_poly.pdbx_seq_one_letter_code
_entity_poly.pdbx_strand_id
1 'polypeptide(L)' 'ASVHIKVPKLAANKAKLEEVAGKFNLQVRGTRGEHTEAEGGVYDISNKRRMGLTEYEAVKEMNDGIAEIIKIEKEL' A
#
# COMPACT_ATOMS: atom_id res chain seq x y z
N ALA A 1 -7.17 8.07 1.20
CA ALA A 1 -7.23 7.18 2.37
C ALA A 1 -5.91 6.42 2.48
N SER A 2 -5.43 6.13 3.69
CA SER A 2 -4.20 5.34 3.88
C SER A 2 -4.23 4.52 5.16
N VAL A 3 -3.30 3.57 5.26
CA VAL A 3 -3.09 2.74 6.45
C VAL A 3 -1.59 2.60 6.75
N HIS A 4 -1.26 2.55 8.04
CA HIS A 4 0.01 2.00 8.50
C HIS A 4 -0.11 0.48 8.61
N ILE A 5 0.70 -0.23 7.84
CA ILE A 5 0.65 -1.69 7.77
C ILE A 5 2.04 -2.31 7.83
N LYS A 6 2.12 -3.48 8.47
CA LYS A 6 3.29 -4.35 8.45
C LYS A 6 2.98 -5.56 7.56
N VAL A 7 3.83 -5.78 6.57
CA VAL A 7 3.79 -6.94 5.67
C VAL A 7 5.19 -7.52 5.55
N PRO A 8 5.77 -8.08 6.63
CA PRO A 8 7.18 -8.38 6.72
C PRO A 8 7.69 -9.36 5.64
N LYS A 9 6.87 -10.32 5.18
CA LYS A 9 7.29 -11.28 4.15
C LYS A 9 7.32 -10.63 2.78
N LEU A 10 6.27 -9.88 2.41
CA LEU A 10 6.22 -9.16 1.13
C LEU A 10 7.21 -7.99 1.10
N ALA A 11 7.34 -7.26 2.21
CA ALA A 11 8.27 -6.14 2.35
C ALA A 11 9.75 -6.57 2.38
N ALA A 12 10.05 -7.85 2.61
CA ALA A 12 11.41 -8.38 2.45
C ALA A 12 11.96 -8.11 1.03
N ASN A 13 11.06 -7.96 0.05
CA ASN A 13 11.38 -7.41 -1.27
C ASN A 13 10.52 -6.15 -1.53
N LYS A 14 11.05 -4.97 -1.16
CA LYS A 14 10.37 -3.68 -1.36
C LYS A 14 9.93 -3.45 -2.81
N ALA A 15 10.73 -3.84 -3.80
CA ALA A 15 10.36 -3.71 -5.21
C ALA A 15 9.13 -4.56 -5.55
N LYS A 16 8.99 -5.75 -4.95
CA LYS A 16 7.79 -6.58 -5.10
C LYS A 16 6.57 -5.97 -4.44
N LEU A 17 6.73 -5.42 -3.24
CA LEU A 17 5.65 -4.69 -2.56
C LEU A 17 5.15 -3.51 -3.41
N GLU A 18 6.05 -2.72 -3.98
CA GLU A 18 5.72 -1.60 -4.86
C GLU A 18 5.07 -2.06 -6.17
N GLU A 19 5.54 -3.16 -6.78
CA GLU A 19 4.92 -3.77 -7.97
C GLU A 19 3.47 -4.19 -7.70
N VAL A 20 3.22 -4.87 -6.57
CA VAL A 20 1.89 -5.32 -6.17
C VAL A 20 0.99 -4.11 -5.91
N ALA A 21 1.44 -3.16 -5.08
CA ALA A 21 0.70 -1.94 -4.78
C ALA A 21 0.35 -1.14 -6.06
N GLY A 22 1.29 -1.05 -7.01
CA GLY A 22 1.08 -0.36 -8.28
C GLY A 22 -0.05 -0.94 -9.13
N LYS A 23 -0.29 -2.26 -9.09
CA LYS A 23 -1.41 -2.91 -9.80
C LYS A 23 -2.78 -2.48 -9.27
N PHE A 24 -2.85 -2.02 -8.02
CA PHE A 24 -4.07 -1.56 -7.36
C PHE A 24 -4.17 -0.04 -7.27
N ASN A 25 -3.40 0.70 -8.08
CA ASN A 25 -3.33 2.16 -8.01
C ASN A 25 -2.91 2.68 -6.63
N LEU A 26 -2.14 1.90 -5.86
CA LEU A 26 -1.64 2.29 -4.55
C LEU A 26 -0.22 2.85 -4.63
N GLN A 27 0.13 3.64 -3.63
CA GLN A 27 1.48 4.15 -3.42
C GLN A 27 1.99 3.73 -2.05
N VAL A 28 3.22 3.23 -2.01
CA VAL A 28 3.95 2.87 -0.78
C VAL A 28 4.84 4.03 -0.37
N ARG A 29 4.80 4.41 0.91
CA ARG A 29 5.58 5.49 1.52
C ARG A 29 6.20 5.00 2.83
N GLY A 30 7.22 5.72 3.30
CA GLY A 30 7.78 5.50 4.64
C GLY A 30 6.80 5.88 5.74
N THR A 31 7.15 5.51 6.97
CA THR A 31 6.26 5.65 8.15
C THR A 31 5.94 7.11 8.48
N ARG A 32 6.78 8.05 8.03
CA ARG A 32 6.61 9.48 8.26
C ARG A 32 6.13 10.22 7.01
N GLY A 33 5.64 9.48 6.02
CA GLY A 33 5.09 10.01 4.77
C GLY A 33 6.06 9.97 3.61
N GLU A 34 5.81 10.82 2.61
CA GLU A 34 6.60 10.86 1.38
C GLU A 34 8.08 11.14 1.64
N HIS A 35 8.95 10.52 0.84
CA HIS A 35 10.42 10.67 0.92
C HIS A 35 11.07 10.21 2.24
N THR A 36 10.35 9.47 3.08
CA THR A 36 10.90 8.85 4.29
C THR A 36 11.04 7.34 4.12
N GLU A 37 11.95 6.73 4.88
CA GLU A 37 12.08 5.27 4.94
C GLU A 37 11.05 4.65 5.90
N ALA A 38 10.88 3.34 5.80
CA ALA A 38 10.06 2.59 6.74
C ALA A 38 10.79 2.41 8.07
N GLU A 39 10.15 2.82 9.17
CA GLU A 39 10.61 2.62 10.54
C GLU A 39 9.91 1.39 11.12
N GLY A 40 10.68 0.42 11.63
CA GLY A 40 10.13 -0.79 12.25
C GLY A 40 9.28 -1.68 11.31
N GLY A 41 9.56 -1.64 10.00
CA GLY A 41 8.83 -2.40 8.97
C GLY A 41 7.41 -1.90 8.72
N VAL A 42 7.10 -0.66 9.12
CA VAL A 42 5.79 -0.04 8.91
C VAL A 42 5.82 0.80 7.64
N TYR A 43 4.86 0.56 6.76
CA TYR A 43 4.66 1.34 5.53
C TYR A 43 3.34 2.09 5.59
N ASP A 44 3.33 3.32 5.07
CA ASP A 44 2.12 4.06 4.77
C ASP A 44 1.70 3.75 3.33
N ILE A 45 0.56 3.07 3.17
CA ILE A 45 0.04 2.66 1.86
C ILE A 45 -1.29 3.35 1.61
N SER A 46 -1.41 4.03 0.46
CA SER A 46 -2.57 4.88 0.13
C SER A 46 -2.99 4.77 -1.32
N ASN A 47 -4.24 5.12 -1.64
CA ASN A 47 -4.66 5.29 -3.03
C ASN A 47 -3.92 6.48 -3.66
N LYS A 48 -3.26 6.22 -4.78
CA LYS A 48 -2.46 7.19 -5.55
C LYS A 48 -3.35 8.12 -6.37
N ARG A 49 -4.42 7.58 -6.96
CA ARG A 49 -5.35 8.36 -7.78
C ARG A 49 -6.27 9.21 -6.91
N ARG A 50 -6.46 10.46 -7.33
CA ARG A 50 -7.31 11.46 -6.65
C ARG A 50 -8.25 12.22 -7.58
N MET A 51 -7.99 12.22 -8.89
CA MET A 51 -8.83 12.86 -9.90
C MET A 51 -9.34 11.84 -10.92
N GLY A 52 -10.55 12.08 -11.44
CA GLY A 52 -11.23 11.17 -12.37
C GLY A 52 -11.86 9.95 -11.70
N LEU A 53 -12.23 10.08 -10.42
CA LEU A 53 -12.95 9.09 -9.62
C LEU A 53 -13.68 9.81 -8.46
N THR A 54 -14.76 9.22 -7.99
CA THR A 54 -15.50 9.64 -6.78
C THR A 54 -14.72 9.29 -5.51
N GLU A 55 -15.12 9.89 -4.39
CA GLU A 55 -14.56 9.59 -3.07
C GLU A 55 -14.78 8.12 -2.69
N TYR A 56 -15.92 7.54 -3.06
CA TYR A 56 -16.21 6.12 -2.86
C TYR A 56 -15.23 5.23 -3.63
N GLU A 57 -15.00 5.53 -4.91
CA GLU A 57 -14.04 4.78 -5.72
C GLU A 57 -12.62 4.91 -5.17
N ALA A 58 -12.22 6.10 -4.70
CA ALA A 58 -10.91 6.34 -4.13
C ALA A 58 -10.66 5.51 -2.85
N VAL A 59 -11.64 5.42 -1.96
CA VAL A 59 -11.52 4.57 -0.76
C VAL A 59 -11.65 3.09 -1.10
N LYS A 60 -12.44 2.72 -2.11
CA LYS A 60 -12.58 1.34 -2.59
C LYS A 60 -11.28 0.83 -3.20
N GLU A 61 -10.58 1.61 -4.03
CA GLU A 61 -9.26 1.26 -4.56
C GLU A 61 -8.27 0.97 -3.43
N MET A 62 -8.25 1.81 -2.39
CA MET A 62 -7.42 1.59 -1.20
C MET A 62 -7.79 0.28 -0.49
N ASN A 63 -9.07 0.07 -0.20
CA ASN A 63 -9.54 -1.12 0.51
C ASN A 63 -9.22 -2.42 -0.26
N ASP A 64 -9.60 -2.48 -1.53
CA ASP A 64 -9.41 -3.65 -2.38
C ASP A 64 -7.92 -4.01 -2.50
N GLY A 65 -7.05 -3.01 -2.71
CA GLY A 65 -5.61 -3.23 -2.81
C GLY A 65 -4.96 -3.65 -1.49
N ILE A 66 -5.39 -3.10 -0.34
CA ILE A 66 -4.90 -3.52 0.97
C ILE A 66 -5.33 -4.95 1.29
N ALA A 67 -6.57 -5.33 0.97
CA ALA A 67 -7.06 -6.68 1.16
C ALA A 67 -6.22 -7.71 0.39
N GLU A 68 -5.87 -7.43 -0.87
CA GLU A 68 -5.01 -8.33 -1.65
C GLU A 68 -3.58 -8.37 -1.13
N ILE A 69 -3.01 -7.23 -0.71
CA ILE A 69 -1.69 -7.18 -0.07
C ILE A 69 -1.64 -8.08 1.18
N ILE A 70 -2.67 -8.01 2.03
CA ILE A 70 -2.77 -8.86 3.23
C ILE A 70 -2.90 -10.34 2.86
N LYS A 71 -3.64 -10.65 1.78
CA LYS A 71 -3.78 -12.02 1.30
C LYS A 71 -2.45 -12.58 0.80
N ILE A 72 -1.72 -11.84 -0.04
CA ILE A 72 -0.40 -12.23 -0.54
C ILE A 72 0.57 -12.42 0.63
N GLU A 73 0.58 -11.53 1.63
CA GLU A 73 1.42 -11.66 2.83
C GLU A 73 1.14 -12.96 3.60
N LYS A 74 -0.09 -13.45 3.62
CA LYS A 74 -0.45 -14.71 4.29
C LYS A 74 -0.03 -15.95 3.50
N GLU A 75 0.06 -15.85 2.18
CA GLU A 75 0.43 -16.94 1.28
C GLU A 75 1.94 -17.12 1.12
N LEU A 76 2.74 -16.06 1.37
CA LEU A 76 4.19 -16.11 1.49
C LEU A 76 4.63 -16.74 2.82
#